data_AF-A0A1Q7DXF9-F1
#
_entry.id   AF-A0A1Q7DXF9-F1
#
_cell.length_a   1.000
_cell.length_b   1.000
_cell.length_c   1.000
_cell.angle_alpha   90.00
_cell.angle_beta   90.00
_cell.angle_gamma   90.00
#
_symmetry.space_group_name_H-M   'P 1'
#
loop_
_entity.id
_entity.type
_entity.pdbx_description
1 polymer ?
#
loop_
_entity_poly.entity_id
_entity_poly.type
_entity_poly.pdbx_seq_one_letter_code
_entity_poly.pdbx_strand_id
1 'polypeptide(L)'
;MPKRVYLATRNLLFRSKLAGAVTEAGGEVTHDAAACDLAVVEIEAAGPMPEIRAAVERGVPVLAFGSHVAAATLRAAREAGAVAVPNSQIEERLRAMLTSPRAE
;
A
#
# COMPACT_ATOMS: atom_id res chain seq x y z
N MET A 1 0.51 2.21 19.38
CA MET A 1 1.75 2.52 18.64
C MET A 1 1.37 3.02 17.25
N PRO A 2 2.10 3.99 16.67
CA PRO A 2 1.84 4.42 15.30
C PRO A 2 2.02 3.25 14.33
N LYS A 3 1.12 3.12 13.34
CA LYS A 3 1.24 2.09 12.30
C LYS A 3 2.45 2.41 11.42
N ARG A 4 3.40 1.48 11.28
CA ARG A 4 4.55 1.61 10.39
C ARG A 4 4.14 1.25 8.97
N VAL A 5 4.30 2.19 8.05
CA VAL A 5 3.88 2.07 6.65
C VAL A 5 5.10 2.01 5.76
N TYR A 6 5.24 0.91 5.02
CA TYR A 6 6.27 0.78 3.99
C TYR A 6 5.72 1.30 2.65
N LEU A 7 6.44 2.21 2.01
CA LEU A 7 6.07 2.78 0.70
C LEU A 7 7.00 2.25 -0.39
N ALA A 8 6.53 1.26 -1.16
CA ALA A 8 7.20 0.70 -2.33
C ALA A 8 6.69 1.38 -3.61
N THR A 9 7.26 2.54 -3.93
CA THR A 9 6.95 3.29 -5.16
C THR A 9 8.24 3.90 -5.71
N ARG A 10 8.36 3.89 -7.04
CA ARG A 10 9.48 4.54 -7.76
C ARG A 10 9.19 6.01 -8.02
N ASN A 11 7.92 6.40 -7.96
CA ASN A 11 7.50 7.78 -8.15
C ASN A 11 7.70 8.60 -6.87
N LEU A 12 8.74 9.44 -6.85
CA LEU A 12 9.07 10.29 -5.71
C LEU A 12 7.97 11.29 -5.35
N LEU A 13 7.19 11.75 -6.33
CA LEU A 13 6.09 12.69 -6.11
C LEU A 13 4.96 12.00 -5.31
N PHE A 14 4.58 10.80 -5.74
CA PHE A 14 3.62 9.97 -5.02
C PHE A 14 4.16 9.56 -3.66
N ARG A 15 5.44 9.18 -3.56
CA ARG A 15 6.08 8.85 -2.28
C ARG A 15 5.92 9.98 -1.27
N SER A 16 6.25 11.21 -1.65
CA SER A 16 6.12 12.38 -0.77
C SER A 16 4.67 12.65 -0.36
N LYS A 17 3.73 12.52 -1.30
CA LYS A 17 2.29 12.70 -1.04
C LYS A 17 1.76 11.67 -0.04
N LEU A 18 2.07 10.40 -0.27
CA LEU A 18 1.68 9.30 0.61
C LEU A 18 2.34 9.42 1.99
N ALA A 19 3.61 9.81 2.06
CA ALA A 19 4.30 10.04 3.33
C ALA A 19 3.64 11.16 4.16
N GLY A 20 3.18 12.23 3.50
CA GLY A 20 2.37 13.28 4.12
C GLY A 20 1.07 12.71 4.68
N ALA A 21 0.31 11.97 3.87
CA ALA A 21 -0.94 11.35 4.30
C ALA A 21 -0.78 10.35 5.47
N VAL A 22 0.32 9.58 5.49
CA VAL A 22 0.67 8.67 6.60
C VAL A 22 0.89 9.46 7.89
N THR A 23 1.74 10.49 7.82
CA THR A 23 2.07 11.33 8.97
C THR A 23 0.82 12.04 9.52
N GLU A 24 -0.01 12.61 8.65
CA GLU A 24 -1.26 13.27 9.03
C GLU A 24 -2.28 12.32 9.68
N ALA A 25 -2.25 11.03 9.32
CA ALA A 25 -3.09 10.01 9.93
C ALA A 25 -2.48 9.40 11.20
N GLY A 26 -1.33 9.90 11.67
CA GLY A 26 -0.64 9.40 12.88
C GLY A 26 0.13 8.09 12.67
N GLY A 27 0.39 7.70 11.42
CA GLY A 27 1.31 6.62 11.07
C GLY A 27 2.75 7.10 10.93
N GLU A 28 3.67 6.17 10.76
CA GLU A 28 5.10 6.44 10.53
C GLU A 28 5.56 5.75 9.24
N VAL A 29 6.31 6.45 8.39
CA VAL A 29 6.88 5.81 7.19
C VAL A 29 8.15 5.07 7.56
N THR A 30 8.23 3.78 7.21
CA THR A 30 9.42 2.95 7.41
C THR A 30 10.08 2.58 6.09
N HIS A 31 11.40 2.36 6.14
CA HIS A 31 12.18 1.78 5.05
C HIS A 31 12.29 0.25 5.16
N ASP A 32 11.89 -0.33 6.30
CA ASP A 32 11.93 -1.75 6.54
C ASP A 32 10.63 -2.42 6.10
N ALA A 33 10.69 -3.14 4.98
CA ALA A 33 9.56 -3.90 4.44
C ALA A 33 9.18 -5.12 5.29
N ALA A 34 10.12 -5.68 6.05
CA ALA A 34 9.90 -6.85 6.90
C ALA A 34 9.25 -6.47 8.24
N ALA A 35 9.52 -5.26 8.74
CA ALA A 35 8.98 -4.73 9.99
C ALA A 35 7.98 -3.59 9.76
N CYS A 36 7.05 -3.76 8.83
CA CYS A 36 5.94 -2.83 8.60
C CYS A 36 4.59 -3.44 8.99
N ASP A 37 3.65 -2.58 9.38
CA ASP A 37 2.28 -2.95 9.76
C ASP A 37 1.30 -2.76 8.58
N LEU A 38 1.72 -2.05 7.53
CA LEU A 38 1.01 -1.83 6.27
C LEU A 38 2.03 -1.64 5.13
N ALA A 39 1.87 -2.35 4.02
CA ALA A 39 2.67 -2.14 2.81
C ALA A 39 1.84 -1.43 1.74
N VAL A 40 2.36 -0.32 1.20
CA VAL A 40 1.76 0.40 0.07
C VAL A 40 2.64 0.21 -1.16
N VAL A 41 2.09 -0.36 -2.22
CA VAL A 41 2.88 -0.86 -3.35
C VAL A 41 2.36 -0.30 -4.67
N GLU A 42 3.25 0.33 -5.44
CA GLU A 42 2.96 0.79 -6.80
C GLU A 42 3.02 -0.39 -7.78
N ILE A 43 1.94 -0.60 -8.53
CA ILE A 43 1.82 -1.62 -9.56
C ILE A 43 2.21 -1.04 -10.91
N GLU A 44 3.39 -1.42 -11.40
CA GLU A 44 3.78 -1.21 -12.81
C GLU A 44 3.33 -2.37 -13.71
N ALA A 45 3.48 -2.23 -15.03
CA ALA A 45 3.05 -3.23 -16.02
C ALA A 45 3.65 -4.64 -15.81
N ALA A 46 4.82 -4.74 -15.16
CA ALA A 46 5.46 -6.02 -14.79
C ALA A 46 4.98 -6.61 -13.44
N GLY A 47 4.24 -5.84 -12.64
CA GLY A 47 3.58 -6.28 -11.41
C GLY A 47 4.51 -6.58 -10.21
N PRO A 48 4.25 -6.02 -9.02
CA PRO A 48 5.02 -6.30 -7.80
C PRO A 48 4.50 -7.57 -7.10
N MET A 49 4.20 -8.61 -7.87
CA MET A 49 3.53 -9.83 -7.38
C MET A 49 4.30 -10.55 -6.25
N PRO A 50 5.65 -10.70 -6.32
CA PRO A 50 6.41 -11.33 -5.24
C PRO A 50 6.34 -10.55 -3.93
N GLU A 51 6.38 -9.22 -3.99
CA GLU A 51 6.35 -8.33 -2.82
C GLU A 51 4.97 -8.37 -2.14
N ILE A 52 3.90 -8.35 -2.93
CA ILE A 52 2.53 -8.48 -2.44
C ILE A 52 2.36 -9.83 -1.72
N ARG A 53 2.75 -10.94 -2.36
CA ARG A 53 2.62 -12.29 -1.76
C ARG A 53 3.41 -12.40 -0.47
N ALA A 54 4.66 -11.96 -0.44
CA ALA A 54 5.49 -12.03 0.75
C ALA A 54 4.90 -11.23 1.93
N ALA A 55 4.28 -10.08 1.68
CA ALA A 55 3.61 -9.31 2.73
C ALA A 55 2.31 -9.98 3.20
N VAL A 56 1.51 -10.52 2.28
CA VAL A 56 0.29 -11.27 2.61
C VAL A 56 0.60 -12.54 3.41
N GLU A 57 1.64 -13.28 3.05
CA GLU A 57 2.12 -14.46 3.80
C GLU A 57 2.57 -14.12 5.23
N ARG A 58 3.07 -12.90 5.46
CA ARG A 58 3.39 -12.38 6.81
C ARG A 58 2.16 -11.88 7.58
N GLY A 59 0.97 -11.90 6.97
CA GLY A 59 -0.24 -11.32 7.55
C GLY A 59 -0.25 -9.78 7.57
N VAL A 60 0.61 -9.15 6.78
CA VAL A 60 0.67 -7.69 6.63
C VAL A 60 -0.33 -7.26 5.56
N PRO A 61 -1.27 -6.35 5.87
CA PRO A 61 -2.18 -5.82 4.86
C PRO A 61 -1.40 -5.08 3.77
N VAL A 62 -1.80 -5.28 2.51
CA VAL A 62 -1.16 -4.65 1.35
C VAL A 62 -2.17 -3.75 0.63
N LEU A 63 -1.80 -2.50 0.42
CA LEU A 63 -2.54 -1.52 -0.38
C LEU A 63 -1.77 -1.27 -1.68
N ALA A 64 -2.24 -1.86 -2.76
CA ALA A 64 -1.61 -1.73 -4.05
C ALA A 64 -2.30 -0.64 -4.90
N PHE A 65 -1.54 0.15 -5.64
CA PHE A 65 -2.09 1.20 -6.49
C PHE A 65 -1.43 1.25 -7.85
N GLY A 66 -2.19 1.65 -8.87
CA GLY A 66 -1.66 1.77 -10.22
C GLY A 66 -2.59 2.54 -11.14
N SER A 67 -2.12 2.79 -12.36
CA SER A 67 -2.93 3.49 -13.35
C SER A 67 -4.22 2.72 -13.65
N HIS A 68 -5.33 3.44 -13.80
CA HIS A 68 -6.66 2.89 -14.08
C HIS A 68 -6.72 2.02 -15.35
N VAL A 69 -5.78 2.20 -16.28
CA VAL A 69 -5.61 1.38 -17.48
C VAL A 69 -5.00 0.00 -17.21
N ALA A 70 -4.43 -0.24 -16.02
CA ALA A 70 -3.87 -1.51 -15.58
C ALA A 70 -4.91 -2.39 -14.87
N ALA A 71 -6.13 -2.48 -15.42
CA ALA A 71 -7.24 -3.21 -14.79
C ALA A 71 -6.92 -4.71 -14.56
N ALA A 72 -6.18 -5.35 -15.47
CA ALA A 72 -5.72 -6.72 -15.30
C ALA A 72 -4.74 -6.86 -14.13
N THR A 73 -3.79 -5.94 -14.00
CA THR A 73 -2.79 -5.97 -12.93
C THR A 73 -3.39 -5.63 -11.57
N LEU A 74 -4.37 -4.73 -11.51
CA LEU A 74 -5.15 -4.45 -10.30
C LEU A 74 -5.98 -5.67 -9.87
N ARG A 75 -6.54 -6.44 -10.81
CA ARG A 75 -7.24 -7.70 -10.51
C ARG A 75 -6.26 -8.74 -9.95
N ALA A 76 -5.12 -8.94 -10.60
CA ALA A 76 -4.10 -9.87 -10.13
C ALA A 76 -3.60 -9.55 -8.72
N ALA A 77 -3.42 -8.27 -8.38
CA ALA A 77 -3.07 -7.86 -7.02
C ALA A 77 -4.17 -8.20 -5.99
N ARG A 78 -5.45 -8.07 -6.36
CA ARG A 78 -6.57 -8.46 -5.48
C ARG A 78 -6.64 -9.97 -5.29
N GLU A 79 -6.44 -10.74 -6.36
CA GLU A 79 -6.37 -12.20 -6.28
C GLU A 79 -5.20 -12.67 -5.41
N ALA A 80 -4.10 -11.92 -5.37
CA ALA A 80 -2.97 -12.17 -4.48
C ALA A 80 -3.23 -11.76 -3.01
N GLY A 81 -4.40 -11.22 -2.67
CA GLY A 81 -4.78 -10.84 -1.31
C GLY A 81 -4.54 -9.36 -0.94
N ALA A 82 -4.11 -8.52 -1.89
CA ALA A 82 -3.98 -7.08 -1.66
C ALA A 82 -5.30 -6.32 -1.86
N VAL A 83 -5.43 -5.17 -1.20
CA VAL A 83 -6.42 -4.16 -1.56
C VAL A 83 -5.84 -3.35 -2.71
N ALA A 84 -6.36 -3.51 -3.93
CA ALA A 84 -5.89 -2.73 -5.08
C ALA A 84 -6.84 -1.56 -5.42
N VAL A 85 -6.30 -0.36 -5.66
CA VAL A 85 -7.06 0.85 -6.00
C VAL A 85 -6.40 1.67 -7.12
N PRO A 86 -7.14 2.52 -7.87
CA PRO A 86 -6.55 3.47 -8.81
C PRO A 86 -5.71 4.55 -8.11
N ASN A 87 -4.76 5.16 -8.83
CA ASN A 87 -3.95 6.30 -8.33
C ASN A 87 -4.77 7.44 -7.70
N SER A 88 -5.99 7.70 -8.17
CA SER A 88 -6.84 8.78 -7.63
C SER A 88 -7.45 8.46 -6.26
N GLN A 89 -7.53 7.17 -5.90
CA GLN A 89 -8.19 6.71 -4.67
C GLN A 89 -7.19 6.28 -3.58
N ILE A 90 -5.89 6.26 -3.89
CA ILE A 90 -4.86 5.73 -2.99
C ILE A 90 -4.79 6.46 -1.65
N GLU A 91 -4.86 7.79 -1.66
CA GLU A 91 -4.75 8.59 -0.42
C GLU A 91 -5.95 8.42 0.49
N GLU A 92 -7.16 8.49 -0.08
CA GLU A 92 -8.40 8.27 0.66
C GLU A 92 -8.40 6.86 1.28
N ARG A 93 -8.03 5.84 0.49
CA ARG A 93 -7.97 4.47 0.97
C ARG A 93 -6.89 4.26 2.03
N LEU A 94 -5.72 4.86 1.84
CA LEU A 94 -4.62 4.80 2.81
C LEU A 94 -5.06 5.42 4.14
N ARG A 95 -5.65 6.61 4.12
CA ARG A 95 -6.17 7.27 5.32
C ARG A 95 -7.20 6.39 6.01
N ALA A 96 -8.15 5.83 5.26
CA ALA A 96 -9.17 4.93 5.81
C ALA A 96 -8.57 3.67 6.46
N MET A 97 -7.51 3.08 5.89
CA MET A 97 -6.84 1.91 6.48
C MET A 97 -6.01 2.26 7.73
N LEU A 98 -5.49 3.49 7.81
CA LEU A 98 -4.76 3.98 8.97
C LEU A 98 -5.72 4.31 10.12
N THR A 99 -6.85 4.96 9.83
CA THR A 99 -7.86 5.36 10.83
C THR A 99 -8.81 4.24 11.22
N SER A 100 -8.98 3.19 10.41
CA SER A 100 -9.79 2.04 10.80
C SER A 100 -9.13 1.33 11.99
N PRO A 101 -9.84 1.20 13.13
CA PRO A 101 -9.42 0.32 14.20
C PRO A 101 -9.40 -1.10 13.61
N ARG A 102 -8.27 -1.79 13.75
CA ARG A 102 -8.19 -3.22 13.44
C ARG A 102 -9.24 -3.86 14.36
N ALA A 103 -10.34 -4.37 13.79
CA ALA A 103 -11.33 -5.10 14.58
C ALA A 103 -10.58 -6.23 15.29
N GLU A 104 -10.57 -6.17 16.62
CA GLU A 104 -10.06 -7.20 17.52
C GLU A 104 -10.83 -8.52 17.33
#